data_AF-A0AAD7G982-F1
#
_entry.id   AF-A0AAD7G982-F1
#
_cell.length_a   1.000
_cell.length_b   1.000
_cell.length_c   1.000
_cell.angle_alpha   90.00
_cell.angle_beta   90.00
_cell.angle_gamma   90.00
#
_symmetry.space_group_name_H-M   'P 1'
#
loop_
_entity.id
_entity.type
_entity.pdbx_description
1 polymer ?
#
loop_
_entity_poly.entity_id
_entity_poly.type
_entity_poly.pdbx_seq_one_letter_code
_entity_poly.pdbx_strand_id
1 'polypeptide(L)'
;ASWKARTEARIRQFCALNRAGNALCAWHDSRRERRVYPPRMAPDGYLNCGCTYEEALFEESLARHQVGSYLPGETVRMDPALRNPLLKLLETRYGYKDGDFERDSRTGDWIPGEGPAFWEQQIQ
;
A
#
# COMPACT_ATOMS: atom_id res chain seq x y z
N ALA A 1 -15.12 6.46 10.49
CA ALA A 1 -14.45 5.71 11.57
C ALA A 1 -13.86 4.41 11.04
N SER A 2 -14.67 3.52 10.44
CA SER A 2 -14.22 2.24 9.88
C SER A 2 -13.08 2.37 8.85
N TRP A 3 -13.23 3.25 7.86
CA TRP A 3 -12.22 3.46 6.82
C TRP A 3 -10.82 3.78 7.38
N LYS A 4 -10.76 4.77 8.26
CA LYS A 4 -9.51 5.22 8.88
C LYS A 4 -8.85 4.09 9.65
N ALA A 5 -9.62 3.32 10.42
CA ALA A 5 -9.12 2.17 11.16
C ALA A 5 -8.50 1.10 10.23
N ARG A 6 -9.15 0.80 9.09
CA ARG A 6 -8.60 -0.10 8.07
C ARG A 6 -7.27 0.42 7.50
N THR A 7 -7.24 1.68 7.08
CA THR A 7 -6.03 2.27 6.49
C THR A 7 -4.89 2.33 7.51
N GLU A 8 -5.16 2.73 8.75
CA GLU A 8 -4.16 2.69 9.82
C GLU A 8 -3.65 1.27 10.10
N ALA A 9 -4.53 0.27 10.07
CA ALA A 9 -4.15 -1.12 10.21
C ALA A 9 -3.18 -1.54 9.09
N ARG A 10 -3.51 -1.23 7.84
CA ARG A 10 -2.65 -1.54 6.68
C ARG A 10 -1.33 -0.77 6.71
N ILE A 11 -1.30 0.49 7.15
CA ILE A 11 -0.05 1.24 7.36
C ILE A 11 0.85 0.49 8.35
N ARG A 12 0.30 0.03 9.49
CA ARG A 12 1.10 -0.72 10.48
C ARG A 12 1.59 -2.06 9.94
N GLN A 13 0.84 -2.70 9.03
CA GLN A 13 1.25 -3.98 8.45
C GLN A 13 2.30 -3.82 7.35
N PHE A 14 2.11 -2.90 6.41
CA PHE A 14 2.91 -2.81 5.19
C PHE A 14 3.97 -1.70 5.21
N CYS A 15 3.80 -0.68 6.05
CA CYS A 15 4.71 0.46 6.15
C CYS A 15 5.56 0.45 7.43
N ALA A 16 5.48 -0.62 8.24
CA ALA A 16 6.26 -0.71 9.47
C ALA A 16 7.76 -0.90 9.21
N LEU A 17 8.56 -0.35 10.13
CA LEU A 17 10.01 -0.52 10.11
C LEU A 17 10.38 -1.96 10.46
N ASN A 18 11.31 -2.53 9.70
CA ASN A 18 11.97 -3.78 10.07
C ASN A 18 12.97 -3.57 11.23
N ARG A 19 13.62 -4.66 11.69
CA ARG A 19 14.61 -4.61 12.78
C ARG A 19 15.77 -3.64 12.53
N ALA A 20 16.15 -3.46 11.26
CA ALA A 20 17.20 -2.53 10.87
C ALA A 20 16.72 -1.07 10.80
N GLY A 21 15.45 -0.79 11.11
CA GLY A 21 14.87 0.54 11.08
C GLY A 21 14.49 1.01 9.68
N ASN A 22 14.19 0.10 8.74
CA ASN A 22 13.81 0.46 7.37
C ASN A 22 12.41 -0.02 7.04
N ALA A 23 11.66 0.80 6.31
CA ALA A 23 10.45 0.44 5.59
C ALA A 23 10.62 0.84 4.11
N LEU A 24 10.35 -0.08 3.20
CA LEU A 24 10.46 0.11 1.75
C LEU A 24 9.14 -0.30 1.14
N CYS A 25 8.68 0.39 0.09
CA CYS A 25 7.54 -0.11 -0.68
C CYS A 25 7.97 -1.42 -1.34
N ALA A 26 6.99 -2.26 -1.69
CA ALA A 26 7.28 -3.55 -2.25
C ALA A 26 8.19 -3.37 -3.49
N TRP A 27 7.88 -2.49 -4.44
CA TRP A 27 8.71 -2.35 -5.65
C TRP A 27 10.20 -2.11 -5.35
N HIS A 28 10.51 -1.13 -4.49
CA HIS A 28 11.90 -0.79 -4.14
C HIS A 28 12.61 -1.90 -3.37
N ASP A 29 11.89 -2.60 -2.49
CA ASP A 29 12.44 -3.72 -1.73
C ASP A 29 12.85 -4.88 -2.66
N SER A 30 12.01 -5.21 -3.65
CA SER A 30 12.29 -6.32 -4.59
C SER A 30 13.53 -6.11 -5.45
N ARG A 31 13.79 -4.84 -5.81
CA ARG A 31 14.92 -4.44 -6.65
C ARG A 31 16.15 -4.06 -5.84
N ARG A 32 16.07 -4.12 -4.50
CA ARG A 32 17.12 -3.68 -3.58
C ARG A 32 17.59 -2.25 -3.89
N GLU A 33 16.63 -1.40 -4.24
CA GLU A 33 16.90 -0.02 -4.61
C GLU A 33 17.48 0.77 -3.44
N ARG A 34 18.20 1.84 -3.77
CA ARG A 34 18.81 2.69 -2.76
C ARG A 34 17.72 3.45 -2.01
N ARG A 35 17.86 3.48 -0.68
CA ARG A 35 17.01 4.28 0.22
C ARG A 35 17.24 5.77 -0.04
N VAL A 36 16.16 6.54 -0.03
CA VAL A 36 16.18 8.01 -0.02
C VAL A 36 16.49 8.52 1.38
N TYR A 37 15.87 7.92 2.41
CA TYR A 37 16.07 8.29 3.82
C TYR A 37 16.86 7.22 4.58
N PRO A 38 17.80 7.61 5.46
CA PRO A 38 18.49 6.67 6.35
C PRO A 38 17.52 5.90 7.27
N PRO A 39 17.94 4.77 7.87
CA PRO A 39 17.09 4.02 8.79
C PRO A 39 16.55 4.88 9.93
N ARG A 40 15.26 4.75 10.23
CA ARG A 40 14.49 5.54 11.22
C ARG A 40 14.41 7.05 10.97
N MET A 41 14.81 7.52 9.78
CA MET A 41 14.86 8.95 9.43
C MET A 41 13.90 9.32 8.29
N ALA A 42 12.97 8.44 7.89
CA ALA A 42 11.91 8.81 6.95
C ALA A 42 10.91 9.73 7.65
N PRO A 43 10.42 10.79 6.99
CA PRO A 43 9.41 11.68 7.56
C PRO A 43 8.05 10.96 7.72
N ASP A 44 7.20 11.48 8.60
CA ASP A 44 5.86 10.94 8.81
C ASP A 44 5.07 10.90 7.50
N GLY A 45 4.44 9.76 7.20
CA GLY A 45 3.73 9.52 5.95
C GLY A 45 4.60 8.96 4.81
N TYR A 46 5.90 8.76 5.04
CA TYR A 46 6.84 8.27 4.02
C TYR A 46 7.61 7.03 4.47
N LEU A 47 7.98 6.23 3.48
CA LEU A 47 8.89 5.10 3.60
C LEU A 47 10.34 5.52 3.35
N ASN A 48 11.31 4.72 3.77
CA ASN A 48 12.74 4.99 3.52
C ASN A 48 13.10 5.03 2.03
N CYS A 49 12.29 4.43 1.14
CA CYS A 49 12.46 4.56 -0.31
C CYS A 49 11.92 5.86 -0.91
N GLY A 50 11.32 6.74 -0.11
CA GLY A 50 10.73 8.00 -0.60
C GLY A 50 9.28 7.90 -1.04
N CYS A 51 8.69 6.69 -1.12
CA CYS A 51 7.27 6.54 -1.40
C CYS A 51 6.41 6.96 -0.20
N THR A 52 5.24 7.51 -0.47
CA THR A 52 4.25 7.77 0.59
C THR A 52 3.57 6.48 1.04
N TYR A 53 2.89 6.52 2.19
CA TYR A 53 2.07 5.40 2.63
C TYR A 53 0.94 5.11 1.66
N GLU A 54 0.29 6.13 1.10
CA GLU A 54 -0.78 5.98 0.12
C GLU A 54 -0.27 5.27 -1.14
N GLU A 55 0.91 5.65 -1.65
CA GLU A 55 1.52 4.99 -2.79
C GLU A 55 1.82 3.50 -2.55
N ALA A 56 2.32 3.18 -1.35
CA ALA A 56 2.64 1.81 -0.98
C ALA A 56 1.38 0.95 -0.75
N LEU A 57 0.34 1.52 -0.12
CA LEU A 57 -0.94 0.84 0.02
C LEU A 57 -1.64 0.64 -1.32
N PHE A 58 -1.54 1.61 -2.23
CA PHE A 58 -2.07 1.48 -3.57
C PHE A 58 -1.37 0.37 -4.36
N GLU A 59 -0.03 0.29 -4.27
CA GLU A 59 0.74 -0.81 -4.83
C GLU A 59 0.29 -2.18 -4.30
N GLU A 60 0.09 -2.28 -2.98
CA GLU A 60 -0.39 -3.51 -2.35
C GLU A 60 -1.81 -3.88 -2.82
N SER A 61 -2.73 -2.91 -2.89
CA SER A 61 -4.08 -3.14 -3.39
C SER A 61 -4.06 -3.59 -4.86
N LEU A 62 -3.30 -2.93 -5.73
CA LEU A 62 -3.15 -3.35 -7.13
C LEU A 62 -2.61 -4.78 -7.24
N ALA A 63 -1.61 -5.12 -6.44
CA ALA A 63 -1.06 -6.47 -6.41
C ALA A 63 -2.11 -7.52 -5.98
N ARG A 64 -2.91 -7.26 -4.95
CA ARG A 64 -4.02 -8.16 -4.53
C ARG A 64 -5.04 -8.39 -5.65
N HIS A 65 -5.27 -7.40 -6.51
CA HIS A 65 -6.18 -7.46 -7.65
C HIS A 65 -5.51 -7.85 -8.97
N GLN A 66 -4.32 -8.46 -8.92
CA GLN A 66 -3.60 -8.97 -10.09
C GLN A 66 -3.24 -7.88 -11.13
N VAL A 67 -3.17 -6.62 -10.71
CA VAL A 67 -2.67 -5.51 -11.54
C VAL A 67 -1.18 -5.32 -11.25
N GLY A 68 -0.36 -5.95 -12.09
CA GLY A 68 1.06 -6.26 -11.83
C GLY A 68 1.32 -7.76 -12.11
N SER A 69 2.56 -8.27 -12.12
CA SER A 69 2.80 -9.66 -12.56
C SER A 69 2.51 -10.73 -11.49
N TYR A 70 1.95 -11.88 -11.94
CA TYR A 70 1.79 -13.17 -11.26
C TYR A 70 2.32 -14.34 -12.13
N LEU A 71 3.64 -14.54 -12.22
CA LEU A 71 4.20 -15.87 -12.52
C LEU A 71 5.13 -16.29 -11.38
N PRO A 72 5.21 -17.60 -11.05
CA PRO A 72 6.09 -18.06 -9.98
C PRO A 72 7.55 -17.71 -10.32
N GLY A 73 8.16 -16.83 -9.52
CA GLY A 73 9.54 -16.38 -9.71
C GLY A 73 9.72 -14.97 -10.27
N GLU A 74 8.65 -14.25 -10.63
CA GLU A 74 8.77 -12.88 -11.15
C GLU A 74 8.32 -11.81 -10.15
N THR A 75 9.25 -10.90 -9.86
CA THR A 75 9.15 -9.80 -8.90
C THR A 75 8.65 -8.50 -9.54
N VAL A 76 7.74 -8.54 -10.53
CA VAL A 76 7.29 -7.28 -11.17
C VAL A 76 6.09 -6.69 -10.43
N ARG A 77 6.46 -6.01 -9.35
CA ARG A 77 5.69 -4.97 -8.65
C ARG A 77 5.54 -3.77 -9.61
N MET A 78 4.47 -2.97 -9.51
CA MET A 78 4.21 -1.87 -10.45
C MET A 78 5.25 -0.74 -10.29
N ASP A 79 5.86 -0.30 -11.40
CA ASP A 79 6.85 0.77 -11.38
C ASP A 79 6.26 2.07 -10.80
N PRO A 80 6.92 2.76 -9.84
CA PRO A 80 6.48 4.04 -9.30
C PRO A 80 6.18 5.10 -10.39
N ALA A 81 6.92 5.09 -11.50
CA ALA A 81 6.72 6.00 -12.63
C ALA A 81 5.36 5.79 -13.34
N LEU A 82 4.78 4.59 -13.25
CA LEU A 82 3.43 4.29 -13.76
C LEU A 82 2.38 4.32 -12.65
N ARG A 83 2.71 3.76 -11.49
CA ARG A 83 1.83 3.65 -10.32
C ARG A 83 1.41 5.02 -9.80
N ASN A 84 2.36 5.94 -9.60
CA ASN A 84 2.07 7.23 -8.95
C ASN A 84 1.16 8.12 -9.82
N PRO A 85 1.38 8.25 -11.15
CA PRO A 85 0.43 8.93 -12.01
C PRO A 85 -0.96 8.28 -12.03
N LEU A 86 -1.02 6.94 -12.00
CA LEU A 86 -2.30 6.23 -11.94
C LEU A 86 -3.05 6.53 -10.63
N LEU A 87 -2.37 6.46 -9.48
CA LEU A 87 -2.95 6.82 -8.18
C LEU A 87 -3.51 8.24 -8.23
N LYS A 88 -2.67 9.21 -8.64
CA LYS A 88 -3.07 10.61 -8.73
C LYS A 88 -4.26 10.83 -9.65
N LEU A 89 -4.32 10.11 -10.77
CA LEU A 89 -5.47 10.16 -11.69
C LEU A 89 -6.74 9.66 -10.99
N LEU A 90 -6.67 8.53 -10.29
CA LEU A 90 -7.82 7.94 -9.59
C LEU A 90 -8.30 8.82 -8.42
N GLU A 91 -7.37 9.37 -7.64
CA GLU A 91 -7.67 10.35 -6.58
C GLU A 91 -8.37 11.59 -7.17
N THR A 92 -7.83 12.14 -8.25
CA THR A 92 -8.34 13.38 -8.84
C THR A 92 -9.69 13.19 -9.54
N ARG A 93 -9.86 12.08 -10.27
CA ARG A 93 -11.05 11.85 -11.11
C ARG A 93 -12.19 11.18 -10.36
N TYR A 94 -11.86 10.30 -9.42
CA TYR A 94 -12.83 9.42 -8.76
C TYR A 94 -12.80 9.54 -7.24
N GLY A 95 -11.92 10.37 -6.67
CA GLY A 95 -11.82 10.52 -5.22
C GLY A 95 -11.32 9.26 -4.53
N TYR A 96 -10.50 8.46 -5.21
CA TYR A 96 -9.98 7.18 -4.73
C TYR A 96 -9.37 7.28 -3.33
N LYS A 97 -9.61 6.26 -2.51
CA LYS A 97 -9.06 6.05 -1.18
C LYS A 97 -8.66 4.58 -1.00
N ASP A 98 -7.66 4.33 -0.15
CA ASP A 98 -7.29 2.97 0.24
C ASP A 98 -8.49 2.18 0.72
N GLY A 99 -8.83 1.08 0.04
CA GLY A 99 -10.01 0.26 0.35
C GLY A 99 -11.15 0.37 -0.66
N ASP A 100 -11.11 1.32 -1.61
CA ASP A 100 -12.17 1.45 -2.61
C ASP A 100 -12.31 0.20 -3.50
N PHE A 101 -11.22 -0.52 -3.78
CA PHE A 101 -11.28 -1.78 -4.52
C PHE A 101 -11.91 -2.93 -3.72
N GLU A 102 -11.98 -2.77 -2.41
CA GLU A 102 -12.51 -3.76 -1.48
C GLU A 102 -13.90 -3.40 -0.93
N ARG A 103 -14.60 -2.48 -1.60
CA ARG A 103 -15.99 -2.15 -1.31
C ARG A 103 -16.92 -2.64 -2.41
N ASP A 104 -18.07 -3.15 -1.98
CA ASP A 104 -19.18 -3.43 -2.89
C ASP A 104 -19.68 -2.11 -3.48
N SER A 105 -19.64 -1.99 -4.81
CA SER A 105 -20.00 -0.75 -5.51
C SER A 105 -21.48 -0.40 -5.41
N ARG A 106 -22.35 -1.36 -5.07
CA ARG A 106 -23.80 -1.20 -4.97
C ARG A 106 -24.23 -0.87 -3.54
N THR A 107 -23.67 -1.55 -2.54
CA THR A 107 -24.07 -1.36 -1.13
C THR A 107 -23.14 -0.42 -0.38
N GLY A 108 -21.90 -0.28 -0.82
CA GLY A 108 -20.84 0.41 -0.08
C GLY A 108 -20.33 -0.41 1.11
N ASP A 109 -20.73 -1.67 1.27
CA ASP A 109 -20.17 -2.48 2.34
C ASP A 109 -18.76 -2.94 1.99
N TRP A 110 -17.98 -3.28 3.01
CA TRP A 110 -16.73 -4.00 2.78
C TRP A 110 -17.03 -5.37 2.22
N ILE A 111 -16.25 -5.80 1.24
CA ILE A 111 -16.24 -7.20 0.80
C ILE A 111 -15.90 -8.07 2.03
N PRO A 112 -16.50 -9.27 2.19
CA PRO A 112 -16.19 -10.14 3.31
C PRO A 112 -14.69 -10.36 3.48
N GLY A 113 -14.18 -10.10 4.69
CA GLY A 113 -12.74 -10.20 4.98
C GLY A 113 -11.91 -8.99 4.56
N GLU A 114 -12.50 -7.86 4.19
CA GLU A 114 -11.74 -6.64 3.85
C GLU A 114 -12.01 -5.45 4.76
N GLY A 115 -12.89 -5.63 5.73
CA GLY A 115 -13.25 -4.61 6.70
C GLY A 115 -12.15 -4.33 7.73
N PRO A 116 -12.32 -3.27 8.54
CA PRO A 116 -11.34 -2.84 9.53
C PRO A 116 -10.99 -3.95 10.53
N ALA A 117 -12.00 -4.67 11.03
CA ALA A 117 -11.82 -5.74 12.01
C ALA A 117 -10.92 -6.87 11.49
N PHE A 118 -10.99 -7.19 10.20
CA PHE A 118 -10.11 -8.19 9.59
C PHE A 118 -8.66 -7.69 9.59
N TRP A 119 -8.44 -6.46 9.11
CA TRP A 119 -7.09 -5.89 9.01
C TRP A 119 -6.46 -5.61 10.38
N GLU A 120 -7.25 -5.21 11.38
CA GLU A 120 -6.78 -5.06 12.76
C GLU A 120 -6.33 -6.40 13.37
N GLN A 121 -6.97 -7.51 13.03
CA GLN A 121 -6.56 -8.85 13.46
C GLN A 121 -5.25 -9.31 12.82
N GLN A 122 -4.92 -8.85 11.60
CA GLN A 122 -3.68 -9.23 10.91
C GLN A 122 -2.41 -8.64 11.54
N ILE A 123 -2.54 -7.64 12.41
CA ILE A 123 -1.40 -6.98 13.08
C ILE A 123 -1.06 -7.62 14.42
N GLN A 124 -1.95 -8.47 14.97
CA GLN A 124 -1.74 -9.19 16.23
C GLN A 124 -0.75 -10.34 16.06
#